data_AF-A0A6I4MC44-F1
#
_entry.id   AF-A0A6I4MC44-F1
#
_cell.length_a   1.000
_cell.length_b   1.000
_cell.length_c   1.000
_cell.angle_alpha   90.00
_cell.angle_beta   90.00
_cell.angle_gamma   90.00
#
_symmetry.space_group_name_H-M   'P 1'
#
loop_
_entity.id
_entity.type
_entity.pdbx_description
1 polymer ?
#
loop_
_entity_poly.entity_id
_entity_poly.type
_entity_poly.pdbx_seq_one_letter_code
_entity_poly.pdbx_strand_id
1 'polypeptide(L)'
;MTAAVTRETRPALARSVLLRYDRVRRAELLLMPERAVLLSPEAGAILRLCDGRRTVAGIIAALAADHPDAPLDRDVPEFIERARAEGWLR
;
A
#
# COMPACT_ATOMS: atom_id res chain seq x y z
N MET A 1 -19.56 5.30 0.86
CA MET A 1 -18.78 6.55 0.78
C MET A 1 -17.42 6.31 1.40
N THR A 2 -16.43 5.96 0.59
CA THR A 2 -15.03 5.90 1.04
C THR A 2 -14.57 7.34 1.20
N ALA A 3 -14.12 7.72 2.40
CA ALA A 3 -13.61 9.08 2.61
C ALA A 3 -12.37 9.30 1.73
N ALA A 4 -12.26 10.48 1.11
CA ALA A 4 -11.10 10.82 0.28
C ALA A 4 -9.78 10.65 1.05
N VAL A 5 -8.78 10.07 0.40
CA VAL A 5 -7.44 9.87 0.94
C VAL A 5 -6.73 11.22 1.00
N THR A 6 -6.41 11.62 2.23
CA THR A 6 -5.65 12.83 2.53
C THR A 6 -4.26 12.47 3.04
N ARG A 7 -3.36 13.47 3.11
CA ARG A 7 -2.01 13.30 3.69
C ARG A 7 -2.02 12.78 5.13
N GLU A 8 -3.07 13.07 5.88
CA GLU A 8 -3.29 12.65 7.28
C GLU A 8 -3.91 11.25 7.40
N THR A 9 -4.38 10.67 6.30
CA THR A 9 -5.01 9.34 6.30
C THR A 9 -4.02 8.28 6.76
N ARG A 10 -4.47 7.37 7.63
CA ARG A 10 -3.66 6.25 8.13
C ARG A 10 -4.15 4.93 7.54
N PRO A 11 -3.70 4.56 6.33
CA PRO A 11 -4.16 3.34 5.68
C PRO A 11 -3.68 2.11 6.45
N ALA A 12 -4.57 1.12 6.58
CA ALA A 12 -4.24 -0.19 7.12
C ALA A 12 -4.71 -1.28 6.17
N LEU A 13 -4.00 -2.42 6.11
CA LEU A 13 -4.53 -3.62 5.47
C LEU A 13 -5.91 -3.98 6.06
N ALA A 14 -6.83 -4.37 5.16
CA ALA A 14 -8.13 -4.89 5.56
C ALA A 14 -7.94 -6.20 6.36
N ARG A 15 -8.88 -6.51 7.26
CA ARG A 15 -8.74 -7.65 8.20
C ARG A 15 -8.56 -9.00 7.52
N SER A 16 -9.17 -9.17 6.35
CA SER A 16 -9.12 -10.38 5.53
C SER A 16 -7.94 -10.41 4.55
N VAL A 17 -7.04 -9.42 4.61
CA VAL A 17 -5.95 -9.23 3.67
C VAL A 17 -4.62 -9.41 4.38
N LEU A 18 -3.75 -10.24 3.81
CA LEU A 18 -2.42 -10.51 4.34
C LEU A 18 -1.35 -10.20 3.28
N LEU A 19 -0.35 -9.40 3.65
CA LEU A 19 0.84 -9.21 2.83
C LEU A 19 1.89 -10.28 3.20
N ARG A 20 2.42 -10.99 2.21
CA ARG A 20 3.41 -12.04 2.41
C ARG A 20 4.46 -12.04 1.31
N TYR A 21 5.73 -12.12 1.69
CA TYR A 21 6.81 -12.32 0.73
C TYR A 21 6.93 -13.78 0.32
N ASP A 22 6.91 -14.05 -0.98
CA ASP A 22 7.19 -15.35 -1.58
C ASP A 22 8.68 -15.44 -1.93
N ARG A 23 9.42 -16.31 -1.23
CA ARG A 23 10.87 -16.48 -1.44
C ARG A 23 11.23 -17.13 -2.78
N VAL A 24 10.34 -17.94 -3.34
CA VAL A 24 10.57 -18.64 -4.61
C VAL A 24 10.43 -17.65 -5.75
N ARG A 25 9.36 -16.83 -5.71
CA ARG A 25 9.10 -15.79 -6.72
C ARG A 25 9.86 -14.49 -6.47
N ARG A 26 10.44 -14.33 -5.28
CA ARG A 26 11.12 -13.10 -4.81
C ARG A 26 10.23 -11.86 -4.96
N ALA A 27 8.97 -11.99 -4.55
CA ALA A 27 7.96 -10.96 -4.75
C ALA A 27 6.98 -10.90 -3.58
N GLU A 28 6.35 -9.75 -3.39
CA GLU A 28 5.26 -9.59 -2.44
C GLU A 28 3.96 -10.15 -3.02
N LEU A 29 3.24 -10.92 -2.20
CA LEU A 29 1.91 -11.42 -2.48
C LEU A 29 0.91 -10.75 -1.55
N LEU A 30 -0.19 -10.28 -2.13
CA LEU A 30 -1.37 -9.88 -1.38
C LEU A 30 -2.37 -11.04 -1.37
N LEU A 31 -2.57 -11.63 -0.20
CA LEU A 31 -3.46 -12.77 -0.01
C LEU A 31 -4.81 -12.30 0.49
N MET A 32 -5.86 -12.74 -0.17
CA MET A 32 -7.26 -12.53 0.16
C MET A 32 -7.96 -13.90 0.24
N PRO A 33 -9.18 -14.01 0.82
CA PRO A 33 -9.88 -15.28 0.92
C PRO A 33 -10.10 -15.95 -0.44
N GLU A 34 -10.46 -15.16 -1.46
CA GLU A 34 -10.82 -15.65 -2.79
C GLU A 34 -9.68 -15.59 -3.82
N ARG A 35 -8.61 -14.84 -3.55
CA ARG A 35 -7.54 -14.59 -4.54
C ARG A 35 -6.18 -14.28 -3.91
N ALA A 36 -5.13 -14.54 -4.66
CA ALA A 36 -3.78 -14.05 -4.38
C ALA A 36 -3.32 -13.14 -5.53
N VAL A 37 -2.79 -11.96 -5.20
CA VAL A 37 -2.28 -10.98 -6.16
C VAL A 37 -0.77 -10.90 -6.05
N LEU A 38 -0.07 -11.06 -7.17
CA LEU A 38 1.36 -10.77 -7.26
C LEU A 38 1.54 -9.25 -7.36
N LEU A 39 2.25 -8.67 -6.41
CA LEU A 39 2.48 -7.23 -6.36
C LEU A 39 3.75 -6.86 -7.11
N SER A 40 3.76 -5.67 -7.71
CA SER A 40 5.00 -5.04 -8.12
C SER A 40 5.84 -4.65 -6.89
N PRO A 41 7.16 -4.46 -7.04
CA PRO A 41 8.01 -4.00 -5.95
C PRO A 41 7.50 -2.72 -5.28
N GLU A 42 7.01 -1.77 -6.08
CA GLU A 42 6.52 -0.46 -5.62
C GLU A 42 5.22 -0.61 -4.82
N ALA A 43 4.27 -1.40 -5.34
CA ALA A 43 3.01 -1.67 -4.65
C ALA A 43 3.25 -2.42 -3.32
N GLY A 44 4.18 -3.38 -3.31
CA GLY A 44 4.60 -4.09 -2.11
C GLY A 44 5.25 -3.16 -1.07
N ALA A 45 6.11 -2.25 -1.52
CA ALA A 45 6.76 -1.26 -0.65
C ALA A 45 5.73 -0.34 0.02
N ILE A 46 4.77 0.19 -0.75
CA ILE A 46 3.69 1.03 -0.20
C ILE A 46 2.84 0.24 0.81
N LEU A 47 2.33 -0.94 0.42
CA LEU A 47 1.45 -1.75 1.27
C LEU A 47 2.12 -2.20 2.57
N ARG A 48 3.44 -2.41 2.57
CA ARG A 48 4.20 -2.77 3.78
C ARG A 48 4.27 -1.63 4.80
N LEU A 49 4.12 -0.38 4.35
CA LEU A 49 4.10 0.79 5.22
C LEU A 49 2.68 1.12 5.73
N CYS A 50 1.64 0.55 5.12
CA CYS A 50 0.22 0.70 5.50
C CYS A 50 -0.16 -0.16 6.72
N ASP A 51 0.29 0.25 7.90
CA ASP A 51 0.05 -0.44 9.18
C ASP A 51 -1.08 0.17 10.05
N GLY A 52 -1.75 1.20 9.56
CA GLY A 52 -2.78 1.95 10.29
C GLY A 52 -2.24 2.95 11.31
N ARG A 53 -0.92 3.13 11.41
CA ARG A 53 -0.28 4.12 12.28
C ARG A 53 0.38 5.23 11.48
N ARG A 54 1.08 4.88 10.39
CA ARG A 54 1.69 5.89 9.50
C ARG A 54 0.62 6.64 8.72
N THR A 55 0.82 7.95 8.60
CA THR A 55 0.03 8.77 7.69
C THR A 55 0.54 8.63 6.26
N VAL A 56 -0.26 8.98 5.26
CA VAL A 56 0.16 9.01 3.85
C VAL A 56 1.41 9.88 3.66
N ALA A 57 1.49 11.04 4.33
CA ALA A 57 2.69 11.87 4.32
C ALA A 57 3.93 11.14 4.87
N GLY A 58 3.76 10.37 5.95
CA GLY A 58 4.85 9.56 6.51
C GLY A 58 5.28 8.41 5.59
N ILE A 59 4.34 7.82 4.84
CA ILE A 59 4.62 6.80 3.84
C ILE A 59 5.43 7.41 2.67
N ILE A 60 5.01 8.56 2.15
CA ILE A 60 5.73 9.30 1.11
C ILE A 60 7.16 9.61 1.56
N ALA A 61 7.32 10.16 2.77
CA ALA A 61 8.64 10.49 3.31
C ALA A 61 9.54 9.26 3.46
N ALA A 62 8.99 8.10 3.86
CA ALA A 62 9.75 6.86 3.95
C ALA A 62 10.20 6.35 2.59
N LEU A 63 9.33 6.42 1.57
CA LEU A 63 9.65 5.97 0.21
C LEU A 63 10.60 6.92 -0.53
N ALA A 64 10.56 8.22 -0.22
CA ALA A 64 11.42 9.22 -0.84
C ALA A 64 12.91 8.98 -0.56
N ALA A 65 13.26 8.28 0.52
CA ALA A 65 14.64 7.90 0.81
C ALA A 65 15.22 6.92 -0.23
N ASP A 66 14.39 6.00 -0.73
CA ASP A 66 14.79 4.99 -1.70
C ASP A 66 14.47 5.41 -3.15
N HIS A 67 13.54 6.36 -3.32
CA HIS A 67 13.04 6.82 -4.63
C HIS A 67 12.90 8.36 -4.69
N PRO A 68 14.01 9.11 -4.68
CA PRO A 68 13.98 10.58 -4.58
C PRO A 68 13.35 11.27 -5.81
N ASP A 69 13.45 10.66 -6.99
CA ASP A 69 12.96 11.23 -8.25
C ASP A 69 11.52 10.81 -8.60
N ALA A 70 10.90 9.96 -7.78
CA ALA A 70 9.55 9.47 -8.03
C ALA A 70 8.48 10.49 -7.60
N PRO A 71 7.37 10.66 -8.34
CA PRO A 71 6.29 11.59 -7.99
C PRO A 71 5.38 11.02 -6.88
N LEU A 72 5.97 10.64 -5.75
CA LEU A 72 5.33 9.94 -4.63
C LEU A 72 4.15 10.71 -4.02
N ASP A 73 4.21 12.04 -4.03
CA ASP A 73 3.12 12.91 -3.57
C ASP A 73 1.81 12.74 -4.35
N ARG A 74 1.89 12.25 -5.59
CA ARG A 74 0.73 11.94 -6.43
C ARG A 74 0.44 10.44 -6.41
N ASP A 75 1.47 9.63 -6.62
CA ASP A 75 1.30 8.21 -6.88
C ASP A 75 0.84 7.44 -5.63
N VAL A 76 1.34 7.82 -4.45
CA VAL A 76 0.98 7.12 -3.20
C VAL A 76 -0.49 7.36 -2.83
N PRO A 77 -1.03 8.59 -2.80
CA PRO A 77 -2.47 8.79 -2.59
C PRO A 77 -3.34 8.09 -3.63
N GLU A 78 -2.99 8.16 -4.92
CA GLU A 78 -3.75 7.52 -6.00
C GLU A 78 -3.77 5.98 -5.85
N PHE A 79 -2.62 5.39 -5.48
CA PHE A 79 -2.53 3.97 -5.19
C PHE A 79 -3.39 3.57 -3.99
N ILE A 80 -3.36 4.35 -2.90
CA ILE A 80 -4.16 4.05 -1.69
C ILE A 80 -5.65 4.12 -2.00
N GLU A 81 -6.11 5.11 -2.76
CA GLU A 81 -7.51 5.20 -3.21
C GLU A 81 -7.94 3.94 -3.95
N ARG A 82 -7.14 3.52 -4.95
CA ARG A 82 -7.41 2.31 -5.74
C ARG A 82 -7.40 1.05 -4.87
N ALA A 83 -6.43 0.92 -3.98
CA ALA A 83 -6.34 -0.21 -3.07
C ALA A 83 -7.51 -0.26 -2.07
N ARG A 84 -8.07 0.89 -1.65
CA ARG A 84 -9.31 0.94 -0.85
C ARG A 84 -10.53 0.54 -1.68
N ALA A 85 -10.62 0.99 -2.93
CA ALA A 85 -11.69 0.60 -3.84
C ALA A 85 -11.72 -0.92 -4.11
N GLU A 86 -10.55 -1.55 -4.18
CA GLU A 86 -10.37 -3.00 -4.29
C GLU A 86 -10.60 -3.77 -2.97
N GLY A 87 -10.82 -3.06 -1.87
CA GLY A 87 -11.01 -3.66 -0.53
C GLY A 87 -9.72 -4.18 0.11
N TRP A 88 -8.54 -3.77 -0.37
CA TRP A 88 -7.25 -4.17 0.18
C TRP A 88 -6.89 -3.41 1.45
N LEU A 89 -7.31 -2.13 1.49
CA LEU A 89 -7.03 -1.19 2.56
C LEU A 89 -8.34 -0.67 3.17
N ARG A 90 -8.26 -0.25 4.44
CA ARG A 90 -9.32 0.46 5.16
C ARG A 90 -8.88 1.86 5.54
#